data_AF-A0A257JZD3-F1
#
_entry.id   AF-A0A257JZD3-F1
#
_cell.length_a   1.000
_cell.length_b   1.000
_cell.length_c   1.000
_cell.angle_alpha   90.00
_cell.angle_beta   90.00
_cell.angle_gamma   90.00
#
_symmetry.space_group_name_H-M   'P 1'
#
loop_
_entity.id
_entity.type
_entity.pdbx_description
1 polymer ?
#
loop_
_entity_poly.entity_id
_entity_poly.type
_entity_poly.pdbx_seq_one_letter_code
_entity_poly.pdbx_strand_id
1 'polypeptide(L)'
;MVDNGTLNFSFGCKNIKGFLKQLSNHGTCRKMKSDGSYYIVKLFNEPDFTANNNFKNNPKLQLNIFWENGIVKINVRNSLRKWYYGSSSMRNFNKTDFIKCLHLISKKLDVDYNTLTASKITKLEIGLNLRFEFFFQTFLSTIIEHERLKNDFHFSRGTSGFEGENLSLIFYDKLRELFDHGKINSRVYRKLSEKYFFLRVEAGFKKISGVPFAKKNLSSVNDLLTNWEEVYGYLLDQLRKVTYIDWISPRIDDELKFSSYSEIKEYFIFLLSEFIGMKKLFQLLQYTDRPSIHKKQIIAAVEKFRKLKNPSYKEVFFQNFLDNKSYILS
;
A
#
# COMPACT_ATOMS: atom_id res chain seq x y z
N MET A 1 -2.06 1.96 7.77
CA MET A 1 -2.16 3.11 6.86
C MET A 1 -0.80 3.77 6.67
N VAL A 2 -0.17 4.44 7.63
CA VAL A 2 1.16 5.06 7.38
C VAL A 2 2.23 3.97 7.19
N ASP A 3 3.11 4.08 6.18
CA ASP A 3 4.27 3.19 6.05
C ASP A 3 5.58 3.96 6.19
N ASN A 4 5.83 4.89 5.27
CA ASN A 4 7.04 5.70 5.19
C ASN A 4 6.73 7.18 5.35
N GLY A 5 7.62 7.93 6.01
CA GLY A 5 7.44 9.35 6.25
C GLY A 5 8.77 10.06 6.39
N THR A 6 8.82 11.32 5.96
CA THR A 6 9.94 12.22 6.25
C THR A 6 9.48 13.30 7.22
N LEU A 7 9.85 13.13 8.49
CA LEU A 7 9.44 14.01 9.60
C LEU A 7 10.56 14.98 9.92
N ASN A 8 10.22 16.25 10.15
CA ASN A 8 11.18 17.31 10.44
C ASN A 8 10.74 18.09 11.68
N PHE A 9 11.61 18.18 12.67
CA PHE A 9 11.35 18.97 13.87
C PHE A 9 12.64 19.53 14.43
N SER A 10 12.52 20.47 15.36
CA SER A 10 13.65 21.07 16.05
C SER A 10 13.33 21.37 17.49
N PHE A 11 14.36 21.37 18.33
CA PHE A 11 14.26 21.69 19.74
C PHE A 11 15.58 22.27 20.26
N GLY A 12 15.52 22.97 21.39
CA GLY A 12 16.70 23.49 22.07
C GLY A 12 17.51 22.37 22.73
N CYS A 13 18.82 22.34 22.52
CA CYS A 13 19.73 21.41 23.15
C CYS A 13 21.05 22.10 23.52
N LYS A 14 21.31 22.24 24.83
CA LYS A 14 22.53 22.84 25.35
C LYS A 14 23.74 21.91 25.26
N ASN A 15 23.53 20.59 25.24
CA ASN A 15 24.59 19.59 25.25
C ASN A 15 24.36 18.50 24.18
N ILE A 16 24.83 18.78 22.95
CA ILE A 16 24.70 17.82 21.85
C ILE A 16 25.43 16.50 22.12
N LYS A 17 26.58 16.53 22.81
CA LYS A 17 27.36 15.31 23.09
C LYS A 17 26.60 14.37 24.02
N GLY A 18 25.94 14.93 25.05
CA GLY A 18 25.07 14.17 25.95
C GLY A 18 23.90 13.53 25.20
N PHE A 19 23.20 14.31 24.37
CA PHE A 19 22.10 13.83 23.53
C PHE A 19 22.54 12.69 22.59
N LEU A 20 23.67 12.85 21.88
CA LEU A 20 24.19 11.81 21.00
C LEU A 20 24.64 10.56 21.75
N LYS A 21 25.18 10.71 22.97
CA LYS A 21 25.54 9.58 23.84
C LYS A 21 24.30 8.78 24.24
N GLN A 22 23.22 9.45 24.61
CA GLN A 22 21.95 8.79 24.90
C GLN A 22 21.40 8.04 23.70
N LEU A 23 21.42 8.66 22.51
CA LEU A 23 20.98 8.00 21.27
C LEU A 23 21.82 6.76 20.92
N SER A 24 23.10 6.74 21.31
CA SER A 24 23.98 5.58 21.08
C SER A 24 23.56 4.33 21.86
N ASN A 25 22.72 4.47 22.90
CA ASN A 25 22.11 3.33 23.61
C ASN A 25 21.03 2.63 22.76
N HIS A 26 20.58 3.25 21.68
CA HIS A 26 19.48 2.75 20.84
C HIS A 26 19.88 2.66 19.37
N GLY A 27 21.13 2.96 19.03
CA GLY A 27 21.51 3.17 17.65
C GLY A 27 23.00 3.35 17.42
N THR A 28 23.36 3.41 16.14
CA THR A 28 24.72 3.77 15.73
C THR A 28 24.75 5.24 15.33
N CYS A 29 25.77 5.97 15.77
CA CYS A 29 25.96 7.39 15.46
C CYS A 29 27.23 7.57 14.62
N ARG A 30 27.13 8.32 13.53
CA ARG A 30 28.25 8.71 12.69
C ARG A 30 28.30 10.23 12.56
N LYS A 31 29.44 10.80 12.95
CA LYS A 31 29.78 12.20 12.68
C LYS A 31 30.09 12.36 11.19
N MET A 32 29.47 13.34 10.55
CA MET A 32 29.59 13.57 9.10
C MET A 32 30.44 14.80 8.77
N LYS A 33 30.47 15.80 9.65
CA LYS A 33 31.32 17.00 9.53
C LYS A 33 32.28 17.11 10.71
N SER A 34 33.51 17.58 10.46
CA SER A 34 34.58 17.71 11.47
C SER A 34 34.23 18.70 12.58
N ASP A 35 33.51 19.77 12.27
CA ASP A 35 32.99 20.78 13.20
C ASP A 35 31.96 20.21 14.21
N GLY A 36 31.39 19.03 13.95
CA GLY A 36 30.34 18.44 14.77
C GLY A 36 28.96 19.08 14.60
N SER A 37 28.70 19.76 13.48
CA SER A 37 27.38 20.33 13.17
C SER A 37 26.41 19.33 12.52
N TYR A 38 26.90 18.18 12.04
CA TYR A 38 26.08 17.19 11.33
C TYR A 38 26.42 15.74 11.69
N TYR A 39 25.37 14.97 12.02
CA TYR A 39 25.43 13.54 12.35
C TYR A 39 24.34 12.75 11.61
N ILE A 40 24.64 11.48 11.35
CA ILE A 40 23.65 10.48 10.94
C ILE A 40 23.56 9.42 12.03
N VAL A 41 22.34 9.22 12.54
CA VAL A 41 22.04 8.16 13.51
C VAL A 41 21.14 7.12 12.85
N LYS A 42 21.45 5.84 13.06
CA LYS A 42 20.58 4.72 12.73
C LYS A 42 19.95 4.22 14.03
N LEU A 43 18.67 4.53 14.23
CA LEU A 43 17.91 4.18 15.42
C LEU A 43 17.20 2.83 15.21
N PHE A 44 17.40 1.90 16.13
CA PHE A 44 16.80 0.56 16.10
C PHE A 44 15.69 0.42 17.15
N ASN A 45 14.72 -0.43 16.85
CA ASN A 45 13.63 -0.78 17.76
C ASN A 45 13.91 -2.12 18.47
N GLU A 46 15.10 -2.23 19.07
CA GLU A 46 15.49 -3.42 19.83
C GLU A 46 15.55 -3.04 21.32
N PRO A 47 14.97 -3.84 22.23
CA PRO A 47 15.09 -3.63 23.68
C PRO A 47 16.56 -3.71 24.13
N ASP A 48 17.29 -4.70 23.63
CA ASP A 48 18.66 -5.04 24.04
C ASP A 48 19.70 -4.65 22.98
N PHE A 49 19.58 -3.43 22.44
CA PHE A 49 20.54 -2.94 21.45
C PHE A 49 21.96 -2.87 22.04
N THR A 50 22.92 -3.54 21.40
CA THR A 50 24.35 -3.41 21.68
C THR A 50 25.13 -3.15 20.39
N ALA A 51 26.11 -2.24 20.40
CA ALA A 51 26.84 -1.85 19.20
C ALA A 51 27.58 -3.02 18.49
N ASN A 52 27.80 -4.14 19.20
CA ASN A 52 28.50 -5.32 18.69
C ASN A 52 27.58 -6.32 17.96
N ASN A 53 26.26 -6.18 18.09
CA ASN A 53 25.31 -7.06 17.41
C ASN A 53 25.17 -6.69 15.92
N ASN A 54 25.08 -7.69 15.05
CA ASN A 54 24.97 -7.48 13.61
C ASN A 54 23.55 -7.08 13.20
N PHE A 55 23.23 -5.80 13.31
CA PHE A 55 21.93 -5.22 12.93
C PHE A 55 21.85 -4.75 11.46
N LYS A 56 22.76 -5.20 10.59
CA LYS A 56 22.87 -4.70 9.20
C LYS A 56 21.53 -4.76 8.45
N ASN A 57 20.76 -5.83 8.70
CA ASN A 57 19.49 -6.12 8.04
C ASN A 57 18.25 -5.70 8.84
N ASN A 58 18.39 -5.25 10.08
CA ASN A 58 17.25 -4.84 10.89
C ASN A 58 16.67 -3.52 10.37
N PRO A 59 15.33 -3.37 10.42
CA PRO A 59 14.68 -2.09 10.17
C PRO A 59 15.23 -1.00 11.09
N LYS A 60 15.44 0.19 10.52
CA LYS A 60 16.05 1.32 11.22
C LYS A 60 15.45 2.62 10.74
N LEU A 61 15.24 3.55 11.65
CA LEU A 61 15.01 4.94 11.30
C LEU A 61 16.36 5.61 11.12
N GLN A 62 16.48 6.37 10.05
CA GLN A 62 17.64 7.24 9.86
C GLN A 62 17.30 8.63 10.36
N LEU A 63 18.09 9.13 11.31
CA LEU A 63 17.99 10.48 11.83
C LEU A 63 19.17 11.28 11.26
N ASN A 64 18.86 12.29 10.45
CA ASN A 64 19.84 13.29 10.08
C ASN A 64 19.74 14.44 11.10
N ILE A 65 20.77 14.62 11.89
CA ILE A 65 20.79 15.54 13.03
C ILE A 65 21.74 16.69 12.71
N PHE A 66 21.20 17.90 12.64
CA PHE A 66 21.96 19.13 12.47
C PHE A 66 21.93 19.93 13.76
N TRP A 67 23.08 20.42 14.20
CA TRP A 67 23.20 21.21 15.42
C TRP A 67 23.91 22.53 15.14
N GLU A 68 23.24 23.62 15.49
CA GLU A 68 23.72 24.99 15.26
C GLU A 68 23.12 25.91 16.33
N ASN A 69 23.95 26.73 16.97
CA ASN A 69 23.52 27.75 17.94
C ASN A 69 22.58 27.23 19.04
N GLY A 70 22.85 26.03 19.57
CA GLY A 70 22.03 25.42 20.63
C GLY A 70 20.70 24.85 20.16
N ILE A 71 20.43 24.80 18.85
CA ILE A 71 19.23 24.21 18.26
C ILE A 71 19.61 22.93 17.54
N VAL A 72 18.85 21.87 17.81
CA VAL A 72 18.93 20.61 17.08
C VAL A 72 17.79 20.55 16.09
N LYS A 73 18.10 20.27 14.82
CA LYS A 73 17.12 19.98 13.76
C LYS A 73 17.27 18.50 13.40
N ILE A 74 16.17 17.76 13.46
CA ILE A 74 16.13 16.33 13.13
C ILE A 74 15.27 16.11 11.91
N ASN A 75 15.81 15.36 10.96
CA ASN A 75 15.07 14.80 9.84
C ASN A 75 15.03 13.28 9.98
N VAL A 76 13.86 12.73 10.31
CA VAL A 76 13.58 11.30 10.43
C VAL A 76 13.21 10.75 9.06
N ARG A 77 13.82 9.63 8.67
CA ARG A 77 13.57 8.92 7.41
C ARG A 77 13.39 7.41 7.62
N ASN A 78 12.91 6.77 6.56
CA ASN A 78 12.56 5.35 6.43
C ASN A 78 11.19 4.99 7.02
N SER A 79 10.77 3.75 6.77
CA SER A 79 9.48 3.23 7.16
C SER A 79 9.34 3.11 8.69
N LEU A 80 8.41 3.88 9.25
CA LEU A 80 7.99 3.80 10.65
C LEU A 80 7.34 2.45 10.93
N ARG A 81 6.55 1.94 9.96
CA ARG A 81 5.85 0.66 10.09
C ARG A 81 6.82 -0.52 10.19
N LYS A 82 7.82 -0.57 9.30
CA LYS A 82 8.86 -1.61 9.30
C LYS A 82 9.74 -1.49 10.55
N TRP A 83 10.04 -0.27 11.00
CA TRP A 83 10.76 -0.06 12.27
C TRP A 83 9.98 -0.58 13.48
N TYR A 84 8.66 -0.38 13.49
CA TYR A 84 7.81 -0.79 14.62
C TYR A 84 7.49 -2.30 14.62
N TYR A 85 7.09 -2.88 13.48
CA TYR A 85 6.65 -4.28 13.40
C TYR A 85 7.69 -5.27 12.84
N GLY A 86 8.81 -4.80 12.29
CA GLY A 86 9.75 -5.64 11.54
C GLY A 86 9.54 -5.59 10.02
N SER A 87 10.59 -5.90 9.25
CA SER A 87 10.57 -5.78 7.77
C SER A 87 9.68 -6.79 7.05
N SER A 88 9.43 -7.95 7.67
CA SER A 88 8.60 -9.04 7.11
C SER A 88 7.12 -8.91 7.50
N SER A 89 6.75 -7.93 8.33
CA SER A 89 5.38 -7.76 8.76
C SER A 89 4.50 -7.25 7.61
N MET A 90 3.35 -7.90 7.43
CA MET A 90 2.26 -7.44 6.57
C MET A 90 1.14 -6.75 7.37
N ARG A 91 1.33 -6.49 8.66
CA ARG A 91 0.33 -5.76 9.46
C ARG A 91 0.16 -4.33 8.96
N ASN A 92 -1.08 -3.87 8.92
CA ASN A 92 -1.39 -2.47 8.65
C ASN A 92 -1.12 -1.62 9.89
N PHE A 93 -0.51 -0.46 9.67
CA PHE A 93 -0.25 0.47 10.76
C PHE A 93 -1.51 1.26 11.11
N ASN A 94 -2.29 0.78 12.08
CA ASN A 94 -3.51 1.47 12.51
C ASN A 94 -3.18 2.68 13.39
N LYS A 95 -4.19 3.48 13.76
CA LYS A 95 -3.99 4.76 14.46
C LYS A 95 -3.35 4.54 15.82
N THR A 96 -3.89 3.59 16.60
CA THR A 96 -3.36 3.24 17.92
C THR A 96 -1.90 2.82 17.88
N ASP A 97 -1.53 1.92 16.98
CA ASP A 97 -0.15 1.43 16.90
C ASP A 97 0.80 2.52 16.37
N PHE A 98 0.32 3.41 15.50
CA PHE A 98 1.09 4.58 15.07
C PHE A 98 1.39 5.54 16.24
N ILE A 99 0.39 5.83 17.09
CA ILE A 99 0.58 6.63 18.31
C ILE A 99 1.59 5.97 19.25
N LYS A 100 1.48 4.66 19.50
CA LYS A 100 2.44 3.90 20.31
C LYS A 100 3.86 3.98 19.75
N CYS A 101 4.00 3.89 18.43
CA CYS A 101 5.29 4.04 17.76
C CYS A 101 5.88 5.44 17.98
N LEU A 102 5.08 6.49 17.85
CA LEU A 102 5.52 7.86 18.11
C LEU A 102 5.95 8.06 19.57
N HIS A 103 5.21 7.53 20.55
CA HIS A 103 5.64 7.55 21.95
C HIS A 103 6.97 6.83 22.17
N LEU A 104 7.17 5.69 21.49
CA LEU A 104 8.43 4.95 21.58
C LEU A 104 9.60 5.71 20.97
N ILE A 105 9.38 6.41 19.84
CA ILE A 105 10.37 7.29 19.23
C ILE A 105 10.68 8.45 20.17
N SER A 106 9.67 9.15 20.68
CA SER A 106 9.81 10.25 21.64
C SER A 106 10.64 9.84 22.86
N LYS A 107 10.35 8.68 23.46
CA LYS A 107 11.13 8.11 24.57
C LYS A 107 12.58 7.80 24.18
N LYS A 108 12.81 7.18 23.02
CA LYS A 108 14.18 6.83 22.56
C LYS A 108 15.01 8.07 22.17
N LEU A 109 14.35 9.14 21.75
CA LEU A 109 14.98 10.42 21.45
C LEU A 109 15.09 11.32 22.68
N ASP A 110 14.40 11.01 23.78
CA ASP A 110 14.27 11.89 24.96
C ASP A 110 13.79 13.30 24.58
N VAL A 111 12.78 13.33 23.71
CA VAL A 111 12.13 14.54 23.23
C VAL A 111 10.66 14.47 23.60
N ASP A 112 10.10 15.58 24.05
CA ASP A 112 8.68 15.68 24.38
C ASP A 112 7.79 15.21 23.21
N TYR A 113 6.73 14.48 23.55
CA TYR A 113 5.83 13.91 22.55
C TYR A 113 5.19 14.99 21.68
N ASN A 114 4.84 16.16 22.24
CA ASN A 114 4.24 17.25 21.47
C ASN A 114 5.24 17.87 20.50
N THR A 115 6.53 17.90 20.86
CA THR A 115 7.59 18.31 19.93
C THR A 115 7.67 17.36 18.73
N LEU A 116 7.56 16.05 18.97
CA LEU A 116 7.55 15.06 17.89
C LEU A 116 6.27 15.15 17.05
N THR A 117 5.08 15.33 17.64
CA THR A 117 3.84 15.44 16.87
C THR A 117 3.70 16.78 16.12
N ALA A 118 4.39 17.83 16.57
CA ALA A 118 4.54 19.07 15.81
C ALA A 118 5.46 18.93 14.58
N SER A 119 6.08 17.77 14.37
CA SER A 119 6.97 17.53 13.22
C SER A 119 6.28 17.81 11.90
N LYS A 120 6.93 18.60 11.05
CA LYS A 120 6.51 18.82 9.66
C LYS A 120 6.76 17.57 8.82
N ILE A 121 5.72 17.11 8.13
CA ILE A 121 5.81 16.03 7.15
C ILE A 121 6.12 16.65 5.79
N THR A 122 7.14 16.13 5.12
CA THR A 122 7.56 16.60 3.77
C THR A 122 7.29 15.58 2.67
N LYS A 123 7.33 14.30 3.05
CA LYS A 123 6.98 13.14 2.24
C LYS A 123 6.22 12.16 3.11
N LEU A 124 5.25 11.45 2.54
CA LEU A 124 4.47 10.45 3.24
C LEU A 124 4.02 9.36 2.28
N GLU A 125 4.02 8.12 2.73
CA GLU A 125 3.39 7.00 2.05
C GLU A 125 2.31 6.45 2.97
N ILE A 126 1.09 6.40 2.44
CA ILE A 126 -0.04 5.74 3.09
C ILE A 126 -0.37 4.48 2.29
N GLY A 127 -0.73 3.40 2.94
CA GLY A 127 -1.07 2.16 2.28
C GLY A 127 -1.64 1.10 3.21
N LEU A 128 -2.30 0.15 2.57
CA LEU A 128 -3.01 -0.97 3.20
C LEU A 128 -2.61 -2.28 2.53
N ASN A 129 -2.41 -3.30 3.35
CA ASN A 129 -2.38 -4.70 2.95
C ASN A 129 -3.81 -5.24 3.09
N LEU A 130 -4.32 -5.83 2.02
CA LEU A 130 -5.60 -6.51 1.98
C LEU A 130 -5.31 -7.98 1.69
N ARG A 131 -5.95 -8.86 2.46
CA ARG A 131 -5.82 -10.31 2.27
C ARG A 131 -7.00 -10.82 1.48
N PHE A 132 -6.70 -11.54 0.41
CA PHE A 132 -7.66 -12.25 -0.42
C PHE A 132 -7.26 -13.73 -0.52
N GLU A 133 -8.16 -14.55 -1.02
CA GLU A 133 -7.84 -15.91 -1.47
C GLU A 133 -6.93 -15.85 -2.71
N PHE A 134 -6.15 -16.91 -2.96
CA PHE A 134 -5.13 -16.95 -4.02
C PHE A 134 -5.67 -16.65 -5.43
N PHE A 135 -6.88 -17.10 -5.76
CA PHE A 135 -7.50 -16.86 -7.08
C PHE A 135 -7.68 -15.36 -7.38
N PHE A 136 -7.64 -14.49 -6.37
CA PHE A 136 -7.74 -13.05 -6.55
C PHE A 136 -6.46 -12.39 -7.11
N GLN A 137 -5.34 -13.13 -7.25
CA GLN A 137 -4.06 -12.57 -7.71
C GLN A 137 -4.13 -11.90 -9.10
N THR A 138 -5.05 -12.34 -9.96
CA THR A 138 -5.27 -11.76 -11.29
C THR A 138 -6.00 -10.42 -11.22
N PHE A 139 -6.45 -9.97 -10.05
CA PHE A 139 -6.94 -8.60 -9.84
C PHE A 139 -6.01 -7.54 -10.42
N LEU A 140 -4.68 -7.71 -10.29
CA LEU A 140 -3.72 -6.73 -10.80
C LEU A 140 -3.81 -6.52 -12.31
N SER A 141 -4.24 -7.54 -13.09
CA SER A 141 -4.43 -7.40 -14.54
C SER A 141 -5.73 -6.70 -14.91
N THR A 142 -6.64 -6.49 -13.95
CA THR A 142 -7.87 -5.73 -14.15
C THR A 142 -7.64 -4.22 -14.09
N ILE A 143 -6.49 -3.78 -13.58
CA ILE A 143 -6.17 -2.36 -13.37
C ILE A 143 -5.70 -1.75 -14.70
N ILE A 144 -6.43 -0.75 -15.20
CA ILE A 144 -6.20 -0.21 -16.56
C ILE A 144 -5.49 1.15 -16.52
N GLU A 145 -6.13 2.14 -15.90
CA GLU A 145 -5.69 3.53 -15.93
C GLU A 145 -6.21 4.28 -14.70
N HIS A 146 -5.64 5.44 -14.41
CA HIS A 146 -6.11 6.36 -13.39
C HIS A 146 -6.47 7.70 -14.04
N GLU A 147 -7.60 8.31 -13.63
CA GLU A 147 -8.17 9.53 -14.24
C GLU A 147 -7.15 10.66 -14.48
N ARG A 148 -6.15 10.80 -13.59
CA ARG A 148 -5.20 11.94 -13.59
C ARG A 148 -3.72 11.59 -13.48
N LEU A 149 -3.40 10.31 -13.25
CA LEU A 149 -2.01 9.89 -13.02
C LEU A 149 -1.57 9.09 -14.24
N LYS A 150 -0.33 9.26 -14.66
CA LYS A 150 0.18 8.55 -15.82
C LYS A 150 0.49 7.12 -15.45
N ASN A 151 0.21 6.17 -16.34
CA ASN A 151 0.56 4.78 -16.11
C ASN A 151 2.09 4.63 -16.06
N ASP A 152 2.59 4.09 -14.95
CA ASP A 152 3.97 3.65 -14.80
C ASP A 152 3.97 2.13 -14.96
N PHE A 153 3.96 1.67 -16.22
CA PHE A 153 3.79 0.26 -16.53
C PHE A 153 5.05 -0.54 -16.18
N HIS A 154 5.05 -1.13 -14.99
CA HIS A 154 5.94 -2.24 -14.63
C HIS A 154 5.14 -3.54 -14.45
N PHE A 155 4.40 -3.94 -15.49
CA PHE A 155 3.63 -5.19 -15.54
C PHE A 155 4.52 -6.45 -15.35
N SER A 156 5.84 -6.32 -15.46
CA SER A 156 6.79 -7.44 -15.44
C SER A 156 7.03 -8.08 -14.07
N ARG A 157 6.38 -7.62 -12.97
CA ARG A 157 6.58 -8.20 -11.62
C ARG A 157 5.31 -8.34 -10.76
N GLY A 158 4.12 -8.20 -11.34
CA GLY A 158 2.89 -8.18 -10.54
C GLY A 158 2.75 -6.89 -9.73
N THR A 159 3.07 -5.76 -10.38
CA THR A 159 2.90 -4.41 -9.87
C THR A 159 2.20 -3.56 -10.92
N SER A 160 1.16 -2.83 -10.50
CA SER A 160 0.47 -1.84 -11.33
C SER A 160 0.63 -0.48 -10.65
N GLY A 161 1.25 0.47 -11.35
CA GLY A 161 1.61 1.78 -10.79
C GLY A 161 1.09 2.94 -11.62
N PHE A 162 0.71 4.01 -10.93
CA PHE A 162 0.35 5.29 -11.52
C PHE A 162 1.18 6.38 -10.88
N GLU A 163 1.72 7.27 -11.71
CA GLU A 163 2.71 8.23 -11.30
C GLU A 163 2.35 9.66 -11.76
N GLY A 164 2.52 10.59 -10.83
CA GLY A 164 2.35 12.02 -11.05
C GLY A 164 3.57 12.77 -10.52
N GLU A 165 3.53 14.10 -10.63
CA GLU A 165 4.64 14.92 -10.15
C GLU A 165 4.82 14.80 -8.62
N ASN A 166 3.71 14.88 -7.88
CA ASN A 166 3.71 14.96 -6.41
C ASN A 166 3.02 13.78 -5.71
N LEU A 167 2.35 12.91 -6.48
CA LEU A 167 1.54 11.80 -5.99
C LEU A 167 1.77 10.55 -6.86
N SER A 168 1.92 9.40 -6.23
CA SER A 168 1.86 8.08 -6.87
C SER A 168 0.77 7.21 -6.25
N LEU A 169 0.30 6.21 -6.99
CA LEU A 169 -0.60 5.16 -6.52
C LEU A 169 -0.08 3.81 -7.05
N ILE A 170 0.19 2.85 -6.16
CA ILE A 170 0.83 1.57 -6.50
C ILE A 170 0.04 0.41 -5.92
N PHE A 171 -0.12 -0.64 -6.72
CA PHE A 171 -0.74 -1.91 -6.38
C PHE A 171 0.27 -3.04 -6.61
N TYR A 172 0.47 -3.95 -5.66
CA TYR A 172 1.38 -5.08 -5.85
C TYR A 172 1.10 -6.25 -4.91
N ASP A 173 1.63 -7.43 -5.27
CA ASP A 173 1.67 -8.59 -4.37
C ASP A 173 2.72 -8.39 -3.27
N LYS A 174 2.26 -8.12 -2.05
CA LYS A 174 3.15 -7.91 -0.91
C LYS A 174 3.90 -9.16 -0.51
N LEU A 175 3.27 -10.32 -0.60
CA LEU A 175 3.88 -11.58 -0.19
C LEU A 175 5.02 -11.94 -1.14
N ARG A 176 4.81 -11.75 -2.45
CA ARG A 176 5.87 -11.88 -3.45
C ARG A 176 6.99 -10.86 -3.26
N GLU A 177 6.67 -9.58 -3.01
CA GLU A 177 7.70 -8.56 -2.74
C GLU A 177 8.59 -8.92 -1.54
N LEU A 178 8.01 -9.44 -0.46
CA LEU A 178 8.78 -9.89 0.70
C LEU A 178 9.69 -11.08 0.36
N PHE A 179 9.22 -12.00 -0.48
CA PHE A 179 10.02 -13.14 -0.92
C PHE A 179 11.17 -12.70 -1.84
N ASP A 180 10.88 -11.90 -2.86
CA ASP A 180 11.86 -11.40 -3.82
C ASP A 180 12.97 -10.56 -3.15
N HIS A 181 12.65 -9.87 -2.05
CA HIS A 181 13.62 -9.14 -1.23
C HIS A 181 14.27 -9.96 -0.09
N GLY A 182 14.09 -11.28 -0.09
CA GLY A 182 14.68 -12.19 0.89
C GLY A 182 14.24 -11.95 2.33
N LYS A 183 13.04 -11.36 2.54
CA LYS A 183 12.48 -11.07 3.87
C LYS A 183 11.72 -12.27 4.45
N ILE A 184 11.32 -13.19 3.60
CA ILE A 184 10.74 -14.48 3.97
C ILE A 184 11.41 -15.59 3.16
N ASN A 185 11.47 -16.80 3.73
CA ASN A 185 12.04 -17.96 3.04
C ASN A 185 11.01 -18.63 2.12
N SER A 186 11.49 -19.47 1.21
CA SER A 186 10.67 -20.18 0.22
C SER A 186 9.58 -21.08 0.82
N ARG A 187 9.81 -21.69 1.99
CA ARG A 187 8.83 -22.54 2.67
C ARG A 187 7.64 -21.72 3.18
N VAL A 188 7.92 -20.56 3.79
CA VAL A 188 6.87 -19.64 4.26
C VAL A 188 6.12 -19.05 3.08
N TYR A 189 6.84 -18.60 2.04
CA TYR A 189 6.24 -18.08 0.83
C TYR A 189 5.26 -19.09 0.21
N ARG A 190 5.72 -20.32 -0.08
CA ARG A 190 4.90 -21.38 -0.68
C ARG A 190 3.62 -21.66 0.13
N LYS A 191 3.76 -21.85 1.44
CA LYS A 191 2.62 -22.15 2.34
C LYS A 191 1.54 -21.05 2.30
N LEU A 192 1.95 -19.79 2.17
CA LEU A 192 1.04 -18.66 2.16
C LEU A 192 0.51 -18.39 0.75
N SER A 193 1.34 -18.45 -0.28
CA SER A 193 0.98 -18.11 -1.66
C SER A 193 0.01 -19.13 -2.26
N GLU A 194 0.00 -20.38 -1.80
CA GLU A 194 -0.99 -21.39 -2.24
C GLU A 194 -2.42 -21.06 -1.76
N LYS A 195 -2.56 -20.22 -0.73
CA LYS A 195 -3.85 -19.94 -0.09
C LYS A 195 -4.28 -18.50 -0.25
N TYR A 196 -3.33 -17.58 -0.13
CA TYR A 196 -3.62 -16.17 0.02
C TYR A 196 -2.87 -15.33 -0.99
N PHE A 197 -3.56 -14.30 -1.45
CA PHE A 197 -2.99 -13.17 -2.15
C PHE A 197 -3.02 -11.95 -1.23
N PHE A 198 -1.86 -11.31 -1.03
CA PHE A 198 -1.73 -10.12 -0.18
C PHE A 198 -1.55 -8.89 -1.04
N LEU A 199 -2.65 -8.26 -1.43
CA LEU A 199 -2.61 -7.02 -2.20
C LEU A 199 -2.16 -5.87 -1.30
N ARG A 200 -1.09 -5.18 -1.67
CA ARG A 200 -0.76 -3.86 -1.13
C ARG A 200 -1.31 -2.80 -2.06
N VAL A 201 -1.96 -1.79 -1.48
CA VAL A 201 -2.25 -0.51 -2.13
C VAL A 201 -1.52 0.61 -1.39
N GLU A 202 -0.81 1.47 -2.11
CA GLU A 202 -0.02 2.57 -1.55
C GLU A 202 -0.23 3.87 -2.34
N ALA A 203 -0.54 4.96 -1.64
CA ALA A 203 -0.47 6.32 -2.17
C ALA A 203 0.76 7.04 -1.61
N GLY A 204 1.66 7.46 -2.50
CA GLY A 204 2.93 8.11 -2.17
C GLY A 204 2.91 9.61 -2.43
N PHE A 205 2.94 10.41 -1.38
CA PHE A 205 3.11 11.86 -1.45
C PHE A 205 4.61 12.22 -1.54
N LYS A 206 5.10 12.48 -2.76
CA LYS A 206 6.50 12.89 -3.01
C LYS A 206 6.82 14.27 -2.46
N LYS A 207 5.80 15.14 -2.37
CA LYS A 207 5.86 16.48 -1.80
C LYS A 207 4.49 16.85 -1.24
N ILE A 208 4.36 16.91 0.08
CA ILE A 208 3.08 17.21 0.76
C ILE A 208 2.47 18.53 0.29
N SER A 209 3.29 19.58 0.11
CA SER A 209 2.80 20.89 -0.34
C SER A 209 2.34 20.91 -1.81
N GLY A 210 2.67 19.89 -2.60
CA GLY A 210 2.27 19.78 -4.01
C GLY A 210 0.92 19.10 -4.23
N VAL A 211 0.27 18.61 -3.16
CA VAL A 211 -1.05 17.97 -3.24
C VAL A 211 -2.01 18.72 -2.31
N PRO A 212 -3.09 19.36 -2.81
CA PRO A 212 -3.98 20.22 -2.00
C PRO A 212 -4.53 19.52 -0.75
N PHE A 213 -4.99 18.27 -0.88
CA PHE A 213 -5.46 17.46 0.25
C PHE A 213 -4.35 17.28 1.30
N ALA A 214 -3.14 16.89 0.88
CA ALA A 214 -2.04 16.63 1.79
C ALA A 214 -1.55 17.91 2.48
N LYS A 215 -1.48 19.02 1.75
CA LYS A 215 -1.13 20.32 2.34
C LYS A 215 -2.11 20.71 3.45
N LYS A 216 -3.41 20.45 3.28
CA LYS A 216 -4.44 20.77 4.27
C LYS A 216 -4.44 19.82 5.47
N ASN A 217 -4.26 18.53 5.24
CA ASN A 217 -4.56 17.49 6.25
C ASN A 217 -3.32 16.74 6.76
N LEU A 218 -2.15 16.91 6.14
CA LEU A 218 -0.96 16.08 6.36
C LEU A 218 0.34 16.90 6.49
N SER A 219 0.24 18.19 6.80
CA SER A 219 1.41 19.07 6.91
C SER A 219 2.27 18.76 8.14
N SER A 220 1.67 18.26 9.21
CA SER A 220 2.34 17.81 10.42
C SER A 220 1.87 16.43 10.87
N VAL A 221 2.61 15.81 11.80
CA VAL A 221 2.19 14.55 12.44
C VAL A 221 0.87 14.74 13.21
N ASN A 222 0.69 15.90 13.85
CA ASN A 222 -0.57 16.22 14.52
C ASN A 222 -1.73 16.31 13.51
N ASP A 223 -1.56 16.98 12.37
CA ASP A 223 -2.59 17.03 11.32
C ASP A 223 -2.96 15.62 10.85
N LEU A 224 -1.97 14.75 10.62
CA LEU A 224 -2.20 13.37 10.24
C LEU A 224 -2.98 12.58 11.29
N LEU A 225 -2.67 12.76 12.58
CA LEU A 225 -3.39 12.10 13.68
C LEU A 225 -4.82 12.59 13.82
N THR A 226 -5.05 13.89 13.66
CA THR A 226 -6.38 14.50 13.72
C THR A 226 -7.24 14.09 12.52
N ASN A 227 -6.65 14.05 11.32
CA ASN A 227 -7.36 13.79 10.07
C ASN A 227 -7.24 12.32 9.58
N TRP A 228 -7.07 11.36 10.50
CA TRP A 228 -6.75 9.97 10.14
C TRP A 228 -7.86 9.31 9.30
N GLU A 229 -9.13 9.61 9.58
CA GLU A 229 -10.26 9.09 8.81
C GLU A 229 -10.33 9.70 7.41
N GLU A 230 -10.08 10.99 7.28
CA GLU A 230 -10.01 11.72 6.03
C GLU A 230 -8.90 11.16 5.13
N VAL A 231 -7.79 10.73 5.72
CA VAL A 231 -6.68 10.09 4.98
C VAL A 231 -7.08 8.72 4.45
N TYR A 232 -7.81 7.93 5.23
CA TYR A 232 -8.39 6.68 4.75
C TYR A 232 -9.40 6.94 3.62
N GLY A 233 -10.28 7.93 3.78
CA GLY A 233 -11.24 8.36 2.77
C GLY A 233 -10.54 8.84 1.48
N TYR A 234 -9.45 9.60 1.61
CA TYR A 234 -8.66 10.03 0.46
C TYR A 234 -8.06 8.86 -0.32
N LEU A 235 -7.53 7.85 0.38
CA LEU A 235 -7.04 6.64 -0.29
C LEU A 235 -8.16 5.95 -1.06
N LEU A 236 -9.34 5.78 -0.44
CA LEU A 236 -10.52 5.24 -1.11
C LEU A 236 -10.91 6.05 -2.36
N ASP A 237 -10.87 7.38 -2.28
CA ASP A 237 -11.17 8.26 -3.41
C ASP A 237 -10.15 8.17 -4.55
N GLN A 238 -8.85 7.96 -4.24
CA GLN A 238 -7.87 7.69 -5.28
C GLN A 238 -8.11 6.33 -5.95
N LEU A 239 -8.48 5.31 -5.17
CA LEU A 239 -8.82 4.00 -5.71
C LEU A 239 -10.06 4.05 -6.62
N ARG A 240 -11.05 4.88 -6.29
CA ARG A 240 -12.25 5.07 -7.13
C ARG A 240 -11.98 5.76 -8.47
N LYS A 241 -10.86 6.46 -8.59
CA LYS A 241 -10.41 7.10 -9.85
C LYS A 241 -9.64 6.16 -10.77
N VAL A 242 -9.45 4.91 -10.34
CA VAL A 242 -8.87 3.86 -11.17
C VAL A 242 -9.98 3.18 -11.98
N THR A 243 -9.71 2.99 -13.26
CA THR A 243 -10.54 2.17 -14.15
C THR A 243 -10.14 0.70 -13.98
N TYR A 244 -11.15 -0.15 -13.76
CA TYR A 244 -11.00 -1.59 -13.59
C TYR A 244 -11.77 -2.35 -14.68
N ILE A 245 -11.25 -3.50 -15.09
CA ILE A 245 -11.99 -4.51 -15.85
C ILE A 245 -13.04 -5.11 -14.91
N ASP A 246 -14.31 -4.77 -15.15
CA ASP A 246 -15.42 -5.09 -14.24
C ASP A 246 -16.38 -6.17 -14.78
N TRP A 247 -16.10 -6.68 -15.99
CA TRP A 247 -16.95 -7.69 -16.64
C TRP A 247 -16.56 -9.13 -16.29
N ILE A 248 -15.42 -9.35 -15.62
CA ILE A 248 -14.97 -10.66 -15.13
C ILE A 248 -14.97 -10.70 -13.60
N SER A 249 -15.42 -11.82 -13.03
CA SER A 249 -15.37 -12.07 -11.59
C SER A 249 -14.24 -13.06 -11.27
N PRO A 250 -13.74 -13.09 -10.03
CA PRO A 250 -12.67 -14.01 -9.66
C PRO A 250 -13.01 -15.48 -9.87
N ARG A 251 -14.27 -15.85 -9.66
CA ARG A 251 -14.74 -17.21 -9.90
C ARG A 251 -14.76 -17.55 -11.39
N ILE A 252 -15.22 -16.62 -12.23
CA ILE A 252 -15.25 -16.85 -13.68
C ILE A 252 -13.82 -16.97 -14.22
N ASP A 253 -12.89 -16.14 -13.76
CA ASP A 253 -11.48 -16.24 -14.15
C ASP A 253 -10.87 -17.59 -13.79
N ASP A 254 -11.15 -18.09 -12.57
CA ASP A 254 -10.67 -19.41 -12.12
C ASP A 254 -11.25 -20.56 -12.96
N GLU A 255 -12.55 -20.53 -13.26
CA GLU A 255 -13.21 -21.51 -14.15
C GLU A 255 -12.61 -21.48 -15.57
N LEU A 256 -12.37 -20.28 -16.11
CA LEU A 256 -11.87 -20.12 -17.48
C LEU A 256 -10.37 -20.41 -17.64
N LYS A 257 -9.59 -20.42 -16.56
CA LYS A 257 -8.13 -20.56 -16.58
C LYS A 257 -7.64 -21.83 -17.28
N PHE A 258 -8.40 -22.91 -17.18
CA PHE A 258 -8.10 -24.21 -17.80
C PHE A 258 -9.18 -24.63 -18.81
N SER A 259 -10.05 -23.71 -19.19
CA SER A 259 -11.14 -23.97 -20.13
C SER A 259 -10.67 -24.12 -21.56
N SER A 260 -11.48 -24.83 -22.35
CA SER A 260 -11.30 -24.88 -23.80
C SER A 260 -11.65 -23.55 -24.46
N TYR A 261 -11.12 -23.32 -25.67
CA TYR A 261 -11.49 -22.16 -26.49
C TYR A 261 -13.01 -22.06 -26.74
N SER A 262 -13.72 -23.19 -26.78
CA SER A 262 -15.19 -23.22 -26.91
C SER A 262 -15.88 -22.61 -25.69
N GLU A 263 -15.41 -22.91 -24.49
CA GLU A 263 -15.97 -22.35 -23.25
C GLU A 263 -15.67 -20.87 -23.10
N ILE A 264 -14.49 -20.42 -23.55
CA ILE A 264 -14.15 -18.99 -23.62
C ILE A 264 -15.11 -18.27 -24.59
N LYS A 265 -15.43 -18.86 -25.74
CA LYS A 265 -16.43 -18.32 -26.68
C LYS A 265 -17.82 -18.23 -26.05
N GLU A 266 -18.25 -19.26 -25.32
CA GLU A 266 -19.53 -19.22 -24.58
C GLU A 266 -19.55 -18.06 -23.58
N TYR A 267 -18.44 -17.78 -22.90
CA TYR A 267 -18.34 -16.65 -22.00
C TYR A 267 -18.43 -15.31 -22.73
N PHE A 268 -17.76 -15.14 -23.87
CA PHE A 268 -17.92 -13.93 -24.69
C PHE A 268 -19.35 -13.73 -25.19
N ILE A 269 -20.05 -14.81 -25.54
CA ILE A 269 -21.47 -14.77 -25.88
C ILE A 269 -22.29 -14.27 -24.69
N PHE A 270 -22.01 -14.78 -23.50
CA PHE A 270 -22.65 -14.31 -22.27
C PHE A 270 -22.39 -12.81 -22.05
N LEU A 271 -21.14 -12.35 -22.13
CA LEU A 271 -20.80 -10.94 -21.98
C LEU A 271 -21.52 -10.03 -22.98
N LEU A 272 -21.54 -10.44 -24.26
CA LEU A 272 -22.26 -9.71 -25.30
C LEU A 272 -23.76 -9.64 -24.97
N SER A 273 -24.34 -10.75 -24.50
CA SER A 273 -25.76 -10.81 -24.15
C SER A 273 -26.13 -9.88 -22.99
N GLU A 274 -25.25 -9.71 -22.00
CA GLU A 274 -25.46 -8.79 -20.87
C GLU A 274 -25.25 -7.34 -21.32
N PHE A 275 -24.35 -7.09 -22.28
CA PHE A 275 -24.07 -5.74 -22.78
C PHE A 275 -25.18 -5.19 -23.70
N ILE A 276 -25.61 -5.95 -24.71
CA ILE A 276 -26.63 -5.48 -25.68
C ILE A 276 -28.05 -5.94 -25.38
N GLY A 277 -28.22 -6.88 -24.45
CA GLY A 277 -29.49 -7.51 -24.11
C GLY A 277 -29.88 -8.65 -25.06
N MET A 278 -30.47 -9.70 -24.48
CA MET A 278 -30.88 -10.92 -25.21
C MET A 278 -31.81 -10.65 -26.40
N LYS A 279 -32.78 -9.73 -26.26
CA LYS A 279 -33.72 -9.40 -27.34
C LYS A 279 -33.00 -8.81 -28.56
N LYS A 280 -32.06 -7.89 -28.33
CA LYS A 280 -31.28 -7.25 -29.40
C LYS A 280 -30.33 -8.26 -30.05
N LEU A 281 -29.67 -9.09 -29.24
CA LEU A 281 -28.82 -10.17 -29.74
C LEU A 281 -29.62 -11.13 -30.64
N PHE A 282 -30.82 -11.53 -30.23
CA PHE A 282 -31.69 -12.41 -31.03
C PHE A 282 -32.21 -11.77 -32.32
N GLN A 283 -32.41 -10.45 -32.35
CA GLN A 283 -32.75 -9.73 -33.58
C GLN A 283 -31.58 -9.75 -34.56
N LEU A 284 -30.35 -9.50 -34.08
CA LEU A 284 -29.15 -9.54 -34.93
C LEU A 284 -28.92 -10.93 -35.54
N LEU A 285 -29.22 -12.00 -34.81
CA LEU A 285 -29.07 -13.37 -35.30
C LEU A 285 -30.06 -13.76 -36.40
N GLN A 286 -31.18 -13.04 -36.56
CA GLN A 286 -32.16 -13.37 -37.60
C GLN A 286 -31.57 -13.30 -39.01
N TYR A 287 -30.47 -12.55 -39.18
CA TYR A 287 -29.75 -12.38 -40.44
C TYR A 287 -28.57 -13.35 -40.61
N THR A 288 -28.39 -14.30 -39.68
CA THR A 288 -27.32 -15.30 -39.73
C THR A 288 -27.84 -16.65 -40.23
N ASP A 289 -26.95 -17.49 -40.74
CA ASP A 289 -27.29 -18.88 -41.05
C ASP A 289 -27.71 -19.64 -39.79
N ARG A 290 -28.76 -20.46 -39.88
CA ARG A 290 -29.24 -21.33 -38.77
C ARG A 290 -29.56 -20.58 -37.46
N PRO A 291 -30.42 -19.54 -37.49
CA PRO A 291 -30.70 -18.69 -36.33
C PRO A 291 -31.25 -19.43 -35.11
N SER A 292 -31.98 -20.53 -35.31
CA SER A 292 -32.53 -21.36 -34.23
C SER A 292 -31.46 -22.09 -33.42
N ILE A 293 -30.38 -22.54 -34.08
CA ILE A 293 -29.25 -23.22 -33.43
C ILE A 293 -28.46 -22.22 -32.61
N HIS A 294 -28.11 -21.07 -33.19
CA HIS A 294 -27.38 -20.00 -32.48
C HIS A 294 -28.16 -19.50 -31.26
N LYS A 295 -29.50 -19.35 -31.35
CA LYS A 295 -30.33 -19.00 -30.20
C LYS A 295 -30.21 -20.02 -29.05
N LYS A 296 -30.27 -21.32 -29.35
CA LYS A 296 -30.13 -22.37 -28.33
C LYS A 296 -28.74 -22.33 -27.66
N GLN A 297 -27.68 -22.17 -28.45
CA GLN A 297 -26.31 -22.06 -27.93
C GLN A 297 -26.15 -20.84 -27.01
N ILE A 298 -26.71 -19.70 -27.40
CA ILE A 298 -26.65 -18.47 -26.58
C ILE A 298 -27.43 -18.65 -25.29
N ILE A 299 -28.64 -19.23 -25.33
CA ILE A 299 -29.42 -19.50 -24.11
C ILE A 299 -28.61 -20.39 -23.15
N ALA A 300 -28.03 -21.48 -23.65
CA ALA A 300 -27.21 -22.38 -22.84
C ALA A 300 -26.00 -21.68 -22.22
N ALA A 301 -25.26 -20.88 -23.00
CA ALA A 301 -24.12 -20.10 -22.52
C ALA A 301 -24.54 -19.10 -21.43
N VAL A 302 -25.66 -18.39 -21.64
CA VAL A 302 -26.17 -17.42 -20.68
C VAL A 302 -26.62 -18.08 -19.38
N GLU A 303 -27.33 -19.20 -19.46
CA GLU A 303 -27.76 -19.96 -18.28
C GLU A 303 -26.58 -20.51 -17.48
N LYS A 304 -25.53 -20.98 -18.17
CA LYS A 304 -24.28 -21.46 -17.55
C LYS A 304 -23.62 -20.35 -16.71
N PHE A 305 -23.34 -19.20 -17.32
CA PHE A 305 -22.58 -18.13 -16.63
C PHE A 305 -23.43 -17.26 -15.70
N ARG A 306 -24.75 -17.16 -15.90
CA ARG A 306 -25.64 -16.45 -14.96
C ARG A 306 -25.71 -17.15 -13.60
N LYS A 307 -25.65 -18.49 -13.56
CA LYS A 307 -25.55 -19.26 -12.30
C LYS A 307 -24.22 -19.05 -11.58
N LEU A 308 -23.20 -18.64 -12.32
CA LEU A 308 -21.87 -18.31 -11.80
C LEU A 308 -21.72 -16.82 -11.47
N LYS A 309 -22.81 -16.03 -11.49
CA LYS A 309 -22.76 -14.59 -11.18
C LYS A 309 -22.25 -14.42 -9.75
N ASN A 310 -21.06 -13.86 -9.66
CA ASN A 310 -20.36 -13.52 -8.43
C ASN A 310 -19.96 -12.05 -8.51
N PRO A 311 -19.71 -11.42 -7.35
CA PRO A 311 -19.23 -10.06 -7.35
C PRO A 311 -17.96 -9.94 -8.20
N SER A 312 -17.85 -8.83 -8.92
CA SER A 312 -16.68 -8.56 -9.75
C SER A 312 -15.41 -8.41 -8.91
N TYR A 313 -14.26 -8.41 -9.56
CA TYR A 313 -12.99 -8.07 -8.91
C TYR A 313 -13.07 -6.74 -8.14
N LYS A 314 -13.67 -5.73 -8.77
CA LYS A 314 -13.83 -4.39 -8.19
C LYS A 314 -14.72 -4.41 -6.96
N GLU A 315 -15.87 -5.07 -7.03
CA GLU A 315 -16.81 -5.18 -5.91
C GLU A 315 -16.17 -5.87 -4.70
N VAL A 316 -15.51 -7.02 -4.93
CA VAL A 316 -14.79 -7.76 -3.87
C VAL A 316 -13.66 -6.93 -3.28
N PHE A 317 -12.90 -6.22 -4.11
CA PHE A 317 -11.81 -5.34 -3.67
C PHE A 317 -12.33 -4.22 -2.75
N PHE A 318 -13.35 -3.47 -3.17
CA PHE A 318 -13.87 -2.36 -2.38
C PHE A 318 -14.59 -2.83 -1.11
N GLN A 319 -15.29 -3.97 -1.16
CA GLN A 319 -15.88 -4.55 0.06
C GLN A 319 -14.78 -4.89 1.08
N ASN A 320 -13.73 -5.61 0.67
CA ASN A 320 -12.62 -5.95 1.56
C ASN A 320 -11.90 -4.69 2.08
N PHE A 321 -11.71 -3.68 1.23
CA PHE A 321 -11.14 -2.40 1.64
C PHE A 321 -11.96 -1.75 2.77
N LEU A 322 -13.29 -1.70 2.62
CA LEU A 322 -14.22 -1.12 3.60
C LEU A 322 -14.32 -1.94 4.89
N ASP A 323 -14.28 -3.26 4.80
CA ASP A 323 -14.29 -4.16 5.97
C ASP A 323 -13.07 -3.92 6.88
N ASN A 324 -11.96 -3.45 6.32
CA ASN A 324 -10.77 -3.09 7.09
C ASN A 324 -10.89 -1.73 7.80
N LYS A 325 -11.92 -0.91 7.54
CA LYS A 325 -12.02 0.47 8.07
C LYS A 325 -11.90 0.51 9.59
N SER A 326 -12.69 -0.29 10.30
CA SER A 326 -12.72 -0.28 11.78
C SER A 326 -11.34 -0.57 12.39
N TYR A 327 -10.63 -1.57 11.87
CA TYR A 327 -9.29 -1.93 12.31
C TYR A 327 -8.24 -0.84 12.02
N ILE A 328 -8.40 -0.09 10.93
CA ILE A 328 -7.45 0.97 10.56
C ILE A 328 -7.68 2.25 11.37
N LEU A 329 -8.93 2.53 11.73
CA LEU A 329 -9.32 3.71 12.50
C LEU A 329 -9.19 3.52 14.01
N SER A 330 -9.21 2.28 14.52
CA SER A 330 -8.77 1.95 15.87
C SER A 330 -7.30 2.30 16.04
#